data_AF-A0A935RQS2-F1
#
_entry.id   AF-A0A935RQS2-F1
#
_cell.length_a   1.000
_cell.length_b   1.000
_cell.length_c   1.000
_cell.angle_alpha   90.00
_cell.angle_beta   90.00
_cell.angle_gamma   90.00
#
_symmetry.space_group_name_H-M   'P 1'
#
loop_
_entity.id
_entity.type
_entity.pdbx_description
1 polymer ?
#
loop_
_entity_poly.entity_id
_entity_poly.type
_entity_poly.pdbx_seq_one_letter_code
_entity_poly.pdbx_strand_id
1 'polypeptide(L)'
;MITGYQRVSRKSPCRICGKPDWCSTTKDYNIAFCARSATNADRLSIKGWGIFYYDRRIPSRGVYNQPKRIFKRAKSTSLAPIEIRNWIYQRLIKLSPLPANSELIYGNEWLVRKGQDCGRFGILPKLATERHRLVLSLIELLVKEKGTIPFFEGVPGFWRGSKRRTRLGSDFDYDTDLLLIPFLDSNGLIQACQLKIMGKTKSTSGKYQWLSSIGRSQGCSSGSPLHHEGSVGFSAKTIETVLVTEGVLKAATAQHFMPDRYVVANGGVSTSHREIVNVARRRILEIAFDVDSFTNPHVARAMASLLALRIRAQRFLSCGKPTKILAWDRRFKGIDDPLIAGASLKYLDMSDWLRLLTPECFHEASHQLAGISLTK
;
A
#
# COMPACT_ATOMS: atom_id res chain seq x y z
N MET A 1 -17.60 29.03 -19.65
CA MET A 1 -16.79 27.92 -19.10
C MET A 1 -17.73 26.89 -18.51
N ILE A 2 -17.75 25.66 -19.05
CA ILE A 2 -18.68 24.61 -18.61
C ILE A 2 -18.16 24.04 -17.29
N THR A 3 -18.55 24.64 -16.16
CA THR A 3 -18.21 24.20 -14.82
C THR A 3 -19.07 23.02 -14.39
N GLY A 4 -18.81 21.86 -14.99
CA GLY A 4 -19.48 20.60 -14.64
C GLY A 4 -18.50 19.58 -14.10
N TYR A 5 -18.89 18.87 -13.04
CA TYR A 5 -18.19 17.65 -12.60
C TYR A 5 -18.70 16.46 -13.42
N GLN A 6 -17.79 15.59 -13.84
CA GLN A 6 -18.14 14.32 -14.46
C GLN A 6 -17.47 13.16 -13.71
N ARG A 7 -18.19 12.05 -13.59
CA ARG A 7 -17.65 10.82 -13.04
C ARG A 7 -16.73 10.19 -14.07
N VAL A 8 -15.66 9.56 -13.60
CA VAL A 8 -14.84 8.72 -14.47
C VAL A 8 -15.66 7.53 -14.96
N SER A 9 -15.29 6.99 -16.11
CA SER A 9 -15.95 5.84 -16.74
C SER A 9 -14.93 4.91 -17.37
N ARG A 10 -15.36 3.78 -17.92
CA ARG A 10 -14.46 2.88 -18.70
C ARG A 10 -13.85 3.58 -19.92
N LYS A 11 -14.58 4.53 -20.52
CA LYS A 11 -14.11 5.32 -21.67
C LYS A 11 -13.22 6.51 -21.25
N SER A 12 -13.30 6.95 -20.00
CA SER A 12 -12.52 8.07 -19.47
C SER A 12 -12.18 7.83 -17.99
N PRO A 13 -11.15 6.99 -17.73
CA PRO A 13 -10.78 6.59 -16.37
C PRO A 13 -10.07 7.71 -15.60
N CYS A 14 -9.94 7.53 -14.29
CA CYS A 14 -9.23 8.49 -13.45
C CYS A 14 -7.75 8.62 -13.85
N ARG A 15 -7.29 9.84 -14.15
CA ARG A 15 -5.87 10.11 -14.49
C ARG A 15 -4.87 9.79 -13.37
N ILE A 16 -5.34 9.76 -12.12
CA ILE A 16 -4.49 9.51 -10.94
C ILE A 16 -4.39 8.02 -10.60
N CYS A 17 -5.52 7.31 -10.48
CA CYS A 17 -5.52 5.90 -10.06
C CYS A 17 -5.85 4.92 -11.17
N GLY A 18 -6.16 5.39 -12.38
CA GLY A 18 -6.48 4.56 -13.54
C GLY A 18 -7.84 3.87 -13.49
N LYS A 19 -8.60 3.99 -12.40
CA LYS A 19 -9.86 3.25 -12.24
C LYS A 19 -11.05 3.98 -12.91
N PRO A 20 -11.99 3.22 -13.50
CA PRO A 20 -13.12 3.76 -14.26
C PRO A 20 -14.32 4.15 -13.39
N ASP A 21 -14.19 4.11 -12.07
CA ASP A 21 -15.26 4.30 -11.11
C ASP A 21 -14.78 5.09 -9.89
N TRP A 22 -15.72 5.58 -9.07
CA TRP A 22 -15.51 6.33 -7.81
C TRP A 22 -14.81 7.68 -7.88
N CYS A 23 -13.97 7.93 -8.87
CA CYS A 23 -13.28 9.21 -9.03
C CYS A 23 -14.17 10.21 -9.81
N SER A 24 -13.73 11.45 -9.87
CA SER A 24 -14.36 12.46 -10.71
C SER A 24 -13.32 13.38 -11.30
N THR A 25 -13.66 14.02 -12.40
CA THR A 25 -12.88 15.08 -13.01
C THR A 25 -13.81 16.22 -13.38
N THR A 26 -13.30 17.44 -13.48
CA THR A 26 -14.03 18.50 -14.18
C THR A 26 -14.13 18.16 -15.67
N LYS A 27 -15.17 18.65 -16.36
CA LYS A 27 -15.38 18.40 -17.80
C LYS A 27 -14.23 18.89 -18.69
N ASP A 28 -13.52 19.92 -18.24
CA ASP A 28 -12.32 20.48 -18.87
C ASP A 28 -11.03 19.73 -18.48
N TYR A 29 -11.11 18.70 -17.64
CA TYR A 29 -10.00 17.87 -17.16
C TYR A 29 -8.90 18.60 -16.37
N ASN A 30 -9.15 19.85 -15.97
CA ASN A 30 -8.19 20.67 -15.21
C ASN A 30 -8.06 20.26 -13.75
N ILE A 31 -9.10 19.62 -13.19
CA ILE A 31 -9.08 19.14 -11.81
C ILE A 31 -9.49 17.67 -11.77
N ALA A 32 -8.62 16.81 -11.25
CA ALA A 32 -8.95 15.42 -10.94
C ALA A 32 -9.19 15.21 -9.44
N PHE A 33 -10.19 14.40 -9.12
CA PHE A 33 -10.54 13.98 -7.77
C PHE A 33 -10.41 12.46 -7.69
N CYS A 34 -9.33 11.99 -7.08
CA CYS A 34 -9.02 10.58 -6.95
C CYS A 34 -9.47 10.02 -5.61
N ALA A 35 -10.41 9.07 -5.65
CA ALA A 35 -10.90 8.40 -4.45
C ALA A 35 -9.91 7.35 -3.88
N ARG A 36 -8.81 7.06 -4.58
CA ARG A 36 -7.93 5.91 -4.28
C ARG A 36 -6.47 6.26 -4.02
N SER A 37 -6.04 7.45 -4.44
CA SER A 37 -4.69 7.93 -4.19
C SER A 37 -4.75 9.39 -3.79
N ALA A 38 -4.13 9.68 -2.66
CA ALA A 38 -3.92 11.02 -2.11
C ALA A 38 -2.45 11.44 -2.18
N THR A 39 -1.58 10.56 -2.67
CA THR A 39 -0.14 10.80 -2.77
C THR A 39 0.12 11.91 -3.79
N ASN A 40 0.82 12.96 -3.37
CA ASN A 40 1.08 14.17 -4.16
C ASN A 40 -0.17 14.97 -4.59
N ALA A 41 -1.30 14.80 -3.90
CA ALA A 41 -2.46 15.63 -4.13
C ALA A 41 -2.20 17.07 -3.64
N ASP A 42 -2.57 18.07 -4.44
CA ASP A 42 -2.49 19.49 -4.04
C ASP A 42 -3.35 19.77 -2.80
N ARG A 43 -4.49 19.07 -2.69
CA ARG A 43 -5.33 19.09 -1.50
C ARG A 43 -6.18 17.83 -1.38
N LEU A 44 -6.78 17.63 -0.22
CA LEU A 44 -7.74 16.53 0.01
C LEU A 44 -9.18 17.04 0.01
N SER A 45 -10.11 16.25 -0.54
CA SER A 45 -11.55 16.49 -0.46
C SER A 45 -12.09 16.18 0.94
N ILE A 46 -13.34 16.56 1.24
CA ILE A 46 -14.00 16.20 2.51
C ILE A 46 -14.12 14.67 2.66
N LYS A 47 -14.23 13.95 1.54
CA LYS A 47 -14.32 12.48 1.50
C LYS A 47 -12.95 11.79 1.45
N GLY A 48 -11.86 12.52 1.69
CA GLY A 48 -10.48 11.99 1.67
C GLY A 48 -9.92 11.72 0.27
N TRP A 49 -10.56 12.23 -0.79
CA TRP A 49 -10.08 12.03 -2.16
C TRP A 49 -8.93 13.01 -2.46
N GLY A 50 -7.87 12.55 -3.12
CA GLY A 50 -6.82 13.42 -3.61
C GLY A 50 -7.36 14.36 -4.69
N ILE A 51 -7.16 15.66 -4.55
CA ILE A 51 -7.51 16.67 -5.53
C ILE A 51 -6.23 17.17 -6.19
N PHE A 52 -6.20 17.13 -7.51
CA PHE A 52 -5.03 17.42 -8.34
C PHE A 52 -5.40 18.47 -9.38
N TYR A 53 -4.65 19.57 -9.43
CA TYR A 53 -4.81 20.68 -10.38
C TYR A 53 -3.74 20.57 -11.47
N TYR A 54 -4.17 20.50 -12.73
CA TYR A 54 -3.25 20.35 -13.87
C TYR A 54 -2.90 21.67 -14.55
N ASP A 55 -3.74 22.70 -14.41
CA ASP A 55 -3.43 24.05 -14.89
C ASP A 55 -3.12 24.97 -13.71
N ARG A 56 -1.88 25.48 -13.64
CA ARG A 56 -1.40 26.39 -12.57
C ARG A 56 -1.80 27.85 -12.82
N ARG A 57 -2.75 28.12 -13.71
CA ARG A 57 -3.35 29.46 -13.85
C ARG A 57 -4.47 29.61 -12.84
N ILE A 58 -4.18 30.28 -11.73
CA ILE A 58 -5.17 30.77 -10.78
C ILE A 58 -6.11 31.74 -11.53
N PRO A 59 -7.41 31.45 -11.74
CA PRO A 59 -8.34 32.46 -12.17
C PRO A 59 -8.86 33.15 -10.92
N SER A 60 -8.35 34.35 -10.68
CA SER A 60 -8.87 35.30 -9.71
C SER A 60 -10.33 35.67 -10.04
N ARG A 61 -11.15 35.71 -8.98
CA ARG A 61 -12.47 36.37 -8.83
C ARG A 61 -13.74 35.59 -9.22
N GLY A 62 -14.69 35.63 -8.27
CA GLY A 62 -16.13 35.54 -8.52
C GLY A 62 -16.84 34.39 -7.82
N VAL A 63 -16.79 34.26 -6.49
CA VAL A 63 -17.69 33.35 -5.76
C VAL A 63 -18.60 34.17 -4.86
N TYR A 64 -19.87 34.22 -5.26
CA TYR A 64 -21.01 34.62 -4.43
C TYR A 64 -20.94 33.88 -3.08
N ASN A 65 -20.93 34.65 -2.00
CA ASN A 65 -20.98 34.15 -0.64
C ASN A 65 -22.34 33.52 -0.37
N GLN A 66 -22.45 32.20 -0.51
CA GLN A 66 -23.38 31.46 0.35
C GLN A 66 -22.69 31.20 1.69
N PRO A 67 -23.34 31.47 2.83
CA PRO A 67 -22.76 31.24 4.15
C PRO A 67 -22.50 29.74 4.31
N LYS A 68 -21.24 29.34 4.07
CA LYS A 68 -20.76 28.01 4.40
C LYS A 68 -20.88 27.87 5.91
N ARG A 69 -21.72 26.94 6.38
CA ARG A 69 -21.53 26.32 7.69
C ARG A 69 -20.11 25.74 7.69
N ILE A 70 -19.18 26.46 8.31
CA ILE A 70 -17.81 26.03 8.54
C ILE A 70 -17.88 24.86 9.52
N PHE A 71 -18.04 23.64 9.02
CA PHE A 71 -17.62 22.47 9.79
C PHE A 71 -16.11 22.58 9.94
N LYS A 72 -15.64 22.95 11.13
CA LYS A 72 -14.22 22.91 11.50
C LYS A 72 -13.71 21.50 11.19
N ARG A 73 -12.93 21.37 10.10
CA ARG A 73 -12.19 20.15 9.76
C ARG A 73 -11.34 19.79 10.98
N ALA A 74 -11.52 18.59 11.52
CA ALA A 74 -10.52 18.04 12.43
C ALA A 74 -9.21 17.97 11.64
N LYS A 75 -8.16 18.64 12.13
CA LYS A 75 -6.81 18.50 11.59
C LYS A 75 -6.46 17.00 11.62
N SER A 76 -5.94 16.44 10.52
CA SER A 76 -5.39 15.10 10.53
C SER A 76 -4.30 15.06 11.60
N THR A 77 -4.43 14.18 12.60
CA THR A 77 -3.39 14.05 13.61
C THR A 77 -2.12 13.49 12.95
N SER A 78 -0.95 13.95 13.41
CA SER A 78 0.34 13.33 13.11
C SER A 78 0.34 11.85 13.51
N LEU A 79 1.12 11.04 12.80
CA LEU A 79 1.32 9.63 13.15
C LEU A 79 1.91 9.52 14.56
N ALA A 80 1.39 8.58 15.35
CA ALA A 80 1.98 8.21 16.62
C ALA A 80 3.39 7.60 16.40
N PRO A 81 4.29 7.73 17.40
CA PRO A 81 5.58 7.05 17.40
C PRO A 81 5.47 5.56 17.02
N ILE A 82 6.49 5.05 16.33
CA ILE A 82 6.47 3.68 15.79
C ILE A 82 6.36 2.63 16.89
N GLU A 83 6.95 2.89 18.04
CA GLU A 83 6.93 2.02 19.21
C GLU A 83 5.51 1.88 19.77
N ILE A 84 4.75 2.98 19.78
CA ILE A 84 3.35 3.00 20.23
C ILE A 84 2.48 2.24 19.22
N ARG A 85 2.66 2.49 17.92
CA ARG A 85 1.94 1.77 16.85
C ARG A 85 2.20 0.27 16.94
N ASN A 86 3.48 -0.12 17.03
CA ASN A 86 3.89 -1.50 17.14
C ASN A 86 3.27 -2.19 18.36
N TRP A 87 3.40 -1.56 19.54
CA TRP A 87 2.85 -2.10 20.78
C TRP A 87 1.35 -2.35 20.68
N ILE A 88 0.58 -1.37 20.19
CA ILE A 88 -0.87 -1.49 20.03
C ILE A 88 -1.24 -2.57 19.02
N TYR A 89 -0.61 -2.61 17.84
CA TYR A 89 -0.95 -3.59 16.81
C TYR A 89 -0.57 -5.03 17.20
N GLN A 90 0.56 -5.23 17.87
CA GLN A 90 0.94 -6.55 18.39
C GLN A 90 -0.11 -7.09 19.36
N ARG A 91 -0.60 -6.25 20.29
CA ARG A 91 -1.66 -6.66 21.23
C ARG A 91 -3.00 -6.86 20.55
N LEU A 92 -3.34 -6.02 19.56
CA LEU A 92 -4.54 -6.19 18.75
C LEU A 92 -4.54 -7.55 18.04
N ILE A 93 -3.44 -7.92 17.40
CA ILE A 93 -3.27 -9.22 16.73
C ILE A 93 -3.34 -10.37 17.75
N LYS A 94 -2.67 -10.24 18.90
CA LYS A 94 -2.72 -11.24 19.98
C LYS A 94 -4.14 -11.49 20.49
N LEU A 95 -4.97 -10.45 20.59
CA LEU A 95 -6.35 -10.55 21.07
C LEU A 95 -7.33 -11.03 19.99
N SER A 96 -6.96 -10.92 18.72
CA SER A 96 -7.78 -11.34 17.58
C SER A 96 -6.91 -12.12 16.58
N PRO A 97 -6.41 -13.30 16.99
CA PRO A 97 -5.48 -14.07 16.17
C PRO A 97 -6.19 -14.68 14.97
N LEU A 98 -5.41 -15.04 13.94
CA LEU A 98 -5.92 -15.87 12.86
C LEU A 98 -6.25 -17.29 13.39
N PRO A 99 -7.43 -17.86 13.10
CA PRO A 99 -7.78 -19.22 13.52
C PRO A 99 -6.81 -20.27 12.97
N ALA A 100 -6.45 -21.27 13.79
CA ALA A 100 -5.50 -22.32 13.40
C ALA A 100 -5.91 -23.11 12.14
N ASN A 101 -7.23 -23.23 11.89
CA ASN A 101 -7.79 -23.94 10.75
C ASN A 101 -8.28 -23.00 9.62
N SER A 102 -7.71 -21.80 9.50
CA SER A 102 -8.04 -20.88 8.41
C SER A 102 -7.43 -21.37 7.08
N GLU A 103 -7.97 -22.46 6.54
CA GLU A 103 -7.54 -23.08 5.27
C GLU A 103 -7.70 -22.15 4.04
N LEU A 104 -8.30 -20.96 4.21
CA LEU A 104 -8.76 -20.11 3.11
C LEU A 104 -8.26 -18.66 3.19
N ILE A 105 -6.96 -18.45 3.46
CA ILE A 105 -6.32 -17.23 2.96
C ILE A 105 -6.13 -17.41 1.44
N TYR A 106 -7.14 -16.99 0.68
CA TYR A 106 -7.18 -17.20 -0.77
C TYR A 106 -5.94 -16.63 -1.47
N GLY A 107 -5.30 -17.50 -2.27
CA GLY A 107 -4.11 -17.19 -3.07
C GLY A 107 -2.80 -17.20 -2.30
N ASN A 108 -2.76 -17.73 -1.07
CA ASN A 108 -1.54 -17.96 -0.29
C ASN A 108 -1.70 -19.21 0.59
N GLU A 109 -2.44 -20.21 0.11
CA GLU A 109 -2.71 -21.47 0.83
C GLU A 109 -1.41 -22.19 1.23
N TRP A 110 -0.32 -21.95 0.49
CA TRP A 110 1.01 -22.45 0.82
C TRP A 110 1.55 -21.92 2.16
N LEU A 111 1.38 -20.63 2.47
CA LEU A 111 1.82 -20.05 3.75
C LEU A 111 1.11 -20.73 4.92
N VAL A 112 -0.18 -21.02 4.76
CA VAL A 112 -0.99 -21.73 5.76
C VAL A 112 -0.53 -23.18 5.91
N ARG A 113 -0.29 -23.90 4.80
CA ARG A 113 0.11 -25.32 4.80
C ARG A 113 1.49 -25.59 5.39
N LYS A 114 2.43 -24.64 5.30
CA LYS A 114 3.78 -24.81 5.85
C LYS A 114 3.90 -24.44 7.32
N GLY A 115 2.81 -24.02 7.97
CA GLY A 115 2.82 -23.65 9.39
C GLY A 115 3.72 -22.45 9.71
N GLN A 116 4.18 -21.71 8.69
CA GLN A 116 5.05 -20.57 8.89
C GLN A 116 4.23 -19.30 9.16
N ASP A 117 4.38 -18.84 10.39
CA ASP A 117 4.21 -17.46 10.84
C ASP A 117 2.86 -16.79 10.50
N CYS A 118 1.78 -17.57 10.44
CA CYS A 118 0.43 -16.99 10.54
C CYS A 118 0.20 -16.31 11.89
N GLY A 119 1.03 -16.59 12.90
CA GLY A 119 0.97 -15.98 14.24
C GLY A 119 1.16 -14.46 14.24
N ARG A 120 1.73 -13.88 13.16
CA ARG A 120 1.82 -12.43 12.99
C ARG A 120 0.60 -11.79 12.33
N PHE A 121 -0.33 -12.58 11.80
CA PHE A 121 -1.57 -12.07 11.22
C PHE A 121 -2.72 -12.13 12.24
N GLY A 122 -3.67 -11.21 12.11
CA GLY A 122 -4.87 -11.19 12.92
C GLY A 122 -6.14 -11.18 12.10
N ILE A 123 -7.27 -11.15 12.78
CA ILE A 123 -8.58 -10.86 12.20
C ILE A 123 -9.07 -9.51 12.70
N LEU A 124 -9.65 -8.72 11.80
CA LEU A 124 -10.51 -7.61 12.16
C LEU A 124 -11.98 -8.07 12.06
N PRO A 125 -12.71 -8.14 13.20
CA PRO A 125 -14.10 -8.59 13.19
C PRO A 125 -15.00 -7.75 12.30
N LYS A 126 -15.93 -8.42 11.60
CA LYS A 126 -16.87 -7.78 10.68
C LYS A 126 -17.86 -6.87 11.41
N LEU A 127 -18.32 -7.25 12.60
CA LEU A 127 -19.32 -6.50 13.34
C LEU A 127 -18.69 -5.35 14.14
N ALA A 128 -19.27 -4.16 14.05
CA ALA A 128 -18.83 -2.98 14.79
C ALA A 128 -18.91 -3.18 16.31
N THR A 129 -19.87 -3.98 16.79
CA THR A 129 -20.03 -4.35 18.20
C THR A 129 -18.90 -5.25 18.69
N GLU A 130 -18.45 -6.19 17.88
CA GLU A 130 -17.29 -7.06 18.19
C GLU A 130 -16.00 -6.27 18.19
N ARG A 131 -15.79 -5.39 17.20
CA ARG A 131 -14.64 -4.46 17.21
C ARG A 131 -14.65 -3.56 18.44
N HIS A 132 -15.83 -3.14 18.92
CA HIS A 132 -15.91 -2.37 20.16
C HIS A 132 -15.48 -3.19 21.38
N ARG A 133 -15.93 -4.43 21.51
CA ARG A 133 -15.47 -5.34 22.59
C ARG A 133 -13.97 -5.58 22.51
N LEU A 134 -13.43 -5.81 21.31
CA LEU A 134 -12.00 -5.97 21.08
C LEU A 134 -11.19 -4.75 21.54
N VAL A 135 -11.67 -3.53 21.26
CA VAL A 135 -11.02 -2.30 21.75
C VAL A 135 -11.05 -2.21 23.27
N LEU A 136 -12.14 -2.62 23.92
CA LEU A 136 -12.21 -2.63 25.39
C LEU A 136 -11.21 -3.62 25.99
N SER A 137 -11.16 -4.84 25.48
CA SER A 137 -10.17 -5.86 25.90
C SER A 137 -8.74 -5.39 25.64
N LEU A 138 -8.49 -4.70 24.52
CA LEU A 138 -7.21 -4.09 24.21
C LEU A 138 -6.83 -3.02 25.23
N ILE A 139 -7.74 -2.10 25.56
CA ILE A 139 -7.49 -1.08 26.58
C ILE A 139 -7.16 -1.73 27.93
N GLU A 140 -7.93 -2.72 28.35
CA GLU A 140 -7.70 -3.43 29.61
C GLU A 140 -6.31 -4.08 29.64
N LEU A 141 -5.92 -4.77 28.57
CA LEU A 141 -4.61 -5.40 28.44
C LEU A 141 -3.48 -4.37 28.52
N LEU A 142 -3.61 -3.26 27.78
CA LEU A 142 -2.58 -2.20 27.75
C LEU A 142 -2.46 -1.46 29.09
N VAL A 143 -3.57 -1.26 29.80
CA VAL A 143 -3.57 -0.68 31.16
C VAL A 143 -2.90 -1.63 32.15
N LYS A 144 -3.16 -2.93 32.07
CA LYS A 144 -2.48 -3.94 32.90
C LYS A 144 -0.97 -3.94 32.67
N GLU A 145 -0.51 -3.73 31.44
CA GLU A 145 0.92 -3.73 31.10
C GLU A 145 1.67 -2.44 31.51
N LYS A 146 1.03 -1.25 31.40
CA LYS A 146 1.71 0.05 31.62
C LYS A 146 1.18 0.88 32.78
N GLY A 147 0.11 0.45 33.46
CA GLY A 147 -0.52 1.19 34.55
C GLY A 147 -1.23 2.49 34.13
N THR A 148 -1.29 2.80 32.83
CA THR A 148 -1.87 4.04 32.29
C THR A 148 -2.78 3.78 31.11
N ILE A 149 -3.81 4.62 30.92
CA ILE A 149 -4.71 4.53 29.76
C ILE A 149 -3.91 4.88 28.48
N PRO A 150 -3.87 3.99 27.48
CA PRO A 150 -3.12 4.23 26.25
C PRO A 150 -3.78 5.30 25.37
N PHE A 151 -2.95 6.14 24.74
CA PHE A 151 -3.39 7.10 23.73
C PHE A 151 -3.39 6.44 22.35
N PHE A 152 -4.56 6.39 21.71
CA PHE A 152 -4.73 5.87 20.33
C PHE A 152 -4.67 6.96 19.26
N GLU A 153 -4.51 8.21 19.67
CA GLU A 153 -4.40 9.35 18.76
C GLU A 153 -3.20 9.16 17.82
N GLY A 154 -3.43 9.28 16.52
CA GLY A 154 -2.37 9.09 15.52
C GLY A 154 -2.02 7.63 15.22
N VAL A 155 -2.78 6.65 15.73
CA VAL A 155 -2.62 5.22 15.37
C VAL A 155 -3.61 4.87 14.24
N PRO A 156 -3.14 4.49 13.04
CA PRO A 156 -4.03 4.26 11.90
C PRO A 156 -5.13 3.23 12.18
N GLY A 157 -6.37 3.60 11.83
CA GLY A 157 -7.55 2.77 12.06
C GLY A 157 -8.21 2.94 13.42
N PHE A 158 -7.50 3.53 14.39
CA PHE A 158 -8.10 3.98 15.64
C PHE A 158 -8.53 5.44 15.55
N TRP A 159 -9.62 5.78 16.21
CA TRP A 159 -10.13 7.15 16.27
C TRP A 159 -11.08 7.34 17.43
N ARG A 160 -11.36 8.60 17.77
CA ARG A 160 -12.26 8.97 18.86
C ARG A 160 -13.69 9.16 18.37
N GLY A 161 -14.56 8.26 18.80
CA GLY A 161 -16.00 8.29 18.56
C GLY A 161 -16.77 9.32 19.39
N SER A 162 -18.08 9.36 19.17
CA SER A 162 -19.00 10.07 20.06
C SER A 162 -18.87 9.55 21.50
N LYS A 163 -19.10 10.43 22.49
CA LYS A 163 -18.86 10.13 23.93
C LYS A 163 -17.40 9.81 24.29
N ARG A 164 -16.43 10.29 23.50
CA ARG A 164 -14.98 10.13 23.72
C ARG A 164 -14.49 8.66 23.77
N ARG A 165 -15.26 7.71 23.22
CA ARG A 165 -14.86 6.29 23.19
C ARG A 165 -13.93 6.01 22.00
N THR A 166 -12.88 5.24 22.23
CA THR A 166 -12.00 4.74 21.15
C THR A 166 -12.78 3.77 20.25
N ARG A 167 -12.59 3.91 18.94
CA ARG A 167 -13.17 3.05 17.89
C ARG A 167 -12.06 2.49 17.02
N LEU A 168 -12.33 1.35 16.38
CA LEU A 168 -11.41 0.64 15.48
C LEU A 168 -12.12 0.34 14.16
N GLY A 169 -11.49 0.73 13.05
CA GLY A 169 -12.02 0.53 11.70
C GLY A 169 -13.25 1.41 11.42
N SER A 170 -14.13 0.91 10.54
CA SER A 170 -15.39 1.57 10.19
C SER A 170 -16.37 1.63 11.36
N ASP A 171 -17.31 2.58 11.33
CA ASP A 171 -18.49 2.59 12.21
C ASP A 171 -19.53 1.54 11.81
N PHE A 172 -19.45 1.04 10.58
CA PHE A 172 -20.40 0.11 10.00
C PHE A 172 -19.83 -1.30 9.96
N ASP A 173 -20.72 -2.29 9.87
CA ASP A 173 -20.33 -3.66 9.68
C ASP A 173 -19.68 -3.86 8.30
N TYR A 174 -18.75 -4.81 8.23
CA TYR A 174 -18.21 -5.33 6.99
C TYR A 174 -19.01 -6.56 6.57
N ASP A 175 -18.97 -6.91 5.28
CA ASP A 175 -19.66 -8.09 4.76
C ASP A 175 -19.10 -9.40 5.34
N THR A 176 -17.82 -9.40 5.72
CA THR A 176 -17.10 -10.57 6.26
C THR A 176 -15.94 -10.11 7.13
N ASP A 177 -15.39 -11.04 7.90
CA ASP A 177 -14.17 -10.81 8.67
C ASP A 177 -12.99 -10.52 7.73
N LEU A 178 -12.12 -9.62 8.17
CA LEU A 178 -11.01 -9.15 7.36
C LEU A 178 -9.69 -9.66 7.95
N LEU A 179 -8.84 -10.21 7.09
CA LEU A 179 -7.47 -10.54 7.43
C LEU A 179 -6.71 -9.23 7.70
N LEU A 180 -6.16 -9.12 8.91
CA LEU A 180 -5.33 -8.01 9.37
C LEU A 180 -3.86 -8.35 9.12
N ILE A 181 -3.23 -7.62 8.20
CA ILE A 181 -1.88 -7.87 7.70
C ILE A 181 -0.96 -6.74 8.18
N PRO A 182 -0.01 -6.99 9.11
CA PRO A 182 0.89 -5.95 9.59
C PRO A 182 1.97 -5.61 8.54
N PHE A 183 2.26 -4.33 8.43
CA PHE A 183 3.39 -3.78 7.69
C PHE A 183 4.51 -3.46 8.67
N LEU A 184 5.70 -4.03 8.43
CA LEU A 184 6.87 -3.86 9.29
C LEU A 184 7.77 -2.76 8.76
N ASP A 185 8.42 -2.03 9.65
CA ASP A 185 9.52 -1.12 9.32
C ASP A 185 10.87 -1.88 9.24
N SER A 186 11.94 -1.15 8.92
CA SER A 186 13.29 -1.71 8.83
C SER A 186 13.81 -2.33 10.13
N ASN A 187 13.21 -2.00 11.27
CA ASN A 187 13.56 -2.53 12.59
C ASN A 187 12.64 -3.70 13.03
N GLY A 188 11.71 -4.12 12.18
CA GLY A 188 10.75 -5.19 12.50
C GLY A 188 9.56 -4.73 13.34
N LEU A 189 9.33 -3.42 13.46
CA LEU A 189 8.21 -2.86 14.20
C LEU A 189 6.99 -2.66 13.31
N ILE A 190 5.79 -2.99 13.80
CA ILE A 190 4.54 -2.81 13.04
C ILE A 190 4.21 -1.30 12.92
N GLN A 191 4.21 -0.79 11.70
CA GLN A 191 3.95 0.62 11.40
C GLN A 191 2.54 0.92 10.89
N ALA A 192 1.90 -0.05 10.25
CA ALA A 192 0.52 0.05 9.75
C ALA A 192 -0.05 -1.36 9.54
N CYS A 193 -1.34 -1.46 9.24
CA CYS A 193 -1.95 -2.71 8.82
C CYS A 193 -2.74 -2.52 7.52
N GLN A 194 -2.74 -3.55 6.67
CA GLN A 194 -3.71 -3.72 5.59
C GLN A 194 -4.80 -4.70 6.01
N LEU A 195 -5.96 -4.54 5.40
CA LEU A 195 -7.14 -5.37 5.53
C LEU A 195 -7.37 -6.07 4.19
N LYS A 196 -7.61 -7.37 4.23
CA LYS A 196 -7.98 -8.18 3.07
C LYS A 196 -9.25 -8.96 3.38
N ILE A 197 -10.21 -8.94 2.46
CA ILE A 197 -11.46 -9.71 2.57
C ILE A 197 -11.16 -11.21 2.61
N MET A 198 -11.74 -11.92 3.59
CA MET A 198 -11.67 -13.38 3.69
C MET A 198 -12.93 -14.01 3.06
N GLY A 199 -12.78 -14.89 2.07
CA GLY A 199 -13.88 -15.66 1.47
C GLY A 199 -13.99 -15.64 -0.07
N LYS A 200 -14.79 -16.56 -0.63
CA LYS A 200 -15.02 -16.75 -2.08
C LYS A 200 -16.03 -15.71 -2.61
N THR A 201 -15.59 -14.56 -3.08
CA THR A 201 -16.41 -13.80 -4.05
C THR A 201 -15.98 -14.20 -5.46
N LYS A 202 -16.91 -14.77 -6.23
CA LYS A 202 -16.68 -15.45 -7.53
C LYS A 202 -16.12 -14.57 -8.67
N SER A 203 -15.67 -13.33 -8.43
CA SER A 203 -15.20 -12.47 -9.54
C SER A 203 -14.20 -11.36 -9.19
N THR A 204 -13.68 -11.28 -7.96
CA THR A 204 -12.64 -10.29 -7.65
C THR A 204 -11.63 -10.84 -6.66
N SER A 205 -10.35 -10.89 -7.03
CA SER A 205 -9.26 -11.04 -6.06
C SER A 205 -9.46 -9.99 -4.97
N GLY A 206 -9.58 -10.43 -3.71
CA GLY A 206 -9.96 -9.58 -2.57
C GLY A 206 -9.21 -8.25 -2.57
N LYS A 207 -9.96 -7.15 -2.48
CA LYS A 207 -9.41 -5.80 -2.49
C LYS A 207 -8.67 -5.56 -1.16
N TYR A 208 -7.41 -5.18 -1.24
CA TYR A 208 -6.65 -4.69 -0.09
C TYR A 208 -7.08 -3.27 0.24
N GLN A 209 -7.24 -2.99 1.53
CA GLN A 209 -7.51 -1.65 2.04
C GLN A 209 -6.59 -1.37 3.23
N TRP A 210 -6.06 -0.15 3.33
CA TRP A 210 -5.35 0.24 4.54
C TRP A 210 -6.30 0.38 5.72
N LEU A 211 -5.92 -0.18 6.86
CA LEU A 211 -6.54 0.16 8.14
C LEU A 211 -6.17 1.61 8.47
N SER A 212 -7.11 2.52 8.22
CA SER A 212 -6.93 3.97 8.28
C SER A 212 -8.15 4.63 8.89
N SER A 213 -7.94 5.73 9.60
CA SER A 213 -8.99 6.51 10.25
C SER A 213 -8.93 7.98 9.81
N ILE A 214 -8.36 8.23 8.63
CA ILE A 214 -8.25 9.58 8.05
C ILE A 214 -9.62 10.26 8.00
N GLY A 215 -9.65 11.54 8.43
CA GLY A 215 -10.88 12.33 8.49
C GLY A 215 -11.77 12.07 9.71
N ARG A 216 -11.41 11.12 10.58
CA ARG A 216 -12.07 10.91 11.89
C ARG A 216 -11.38 11.72 12.98
N SER A 217 -12.09 11.99 14.09
CA SER A 217 -11.53 12.73 15.23
C SER A 217 -10.35 11.98 15.83
N GLN A 218 -9.19 12.64 15.97
CA GLN A 218 -7.92 12.05 16.40
C GLN A 218 -7.43 10.85 15.55
N GLY A 219 -8.05 10.65 14.38
CA GLY A 219 -7.64 9.62 13.44
C GLY A 219 -6.56 10.12 12.50
N CYS A 220 -5.90 9.18 11.81
CA CYS A 220 -4.83 9.48 10.87
C CYS A 220 -4.84 8.53 9.67
N SER A 221 -4.13 8.94 8.63
CA SER A 221 -3.80 8.07 7.50
C SER A 221 -2.74 7.04 7.88
N SER A 222 -2.72 5.90 7.20
CA SER A 222 -1.60 4.96 7.26
C SER A 222 -0.40 5.39 6.41
N GLY A 223 -0.58 6.30 5.44
CA GLY A 223 0.49 6.81 4.56
C GLY A 223 0.91 5.87 3.40
N SER A 224 0.65 4.57 3.52
CA SER A 224 1.14 3.50 2.62
C SER A 224 2.63 3.22 2.73
N PRO A 225 3.13 2.78 3.91
CA PRO A 225 4.55 2.52 4.11
C PRO A 225 5.04 1.29 3.34
N LEU A 226 6.36 1.21 3.11
CA LEU A 226 7.00 -0.03 2.65
C LEU A 226 7.00 -1.07 3.77
N HIS A 227 6.65 -2.32 3.45
CA HIS A 227 6.85 -3.45 4.32
C HIS A 227 8.29 -3.96 4.19
N HIS A 228 8.98 -4.17 5.30
CA HIS A 228 10.30 -4.78 5.35
C HIS A 228 10.19 -6.22 5.85
N GLU A 229 10.05 -7.18 4.95
CA GLU A 229 9.99 -8.60 5.34
C GLU A 229 11.37 -9.06 5.83
N GLY A 230 12.43 -8.60 5.17
CA GLY A 230 13.81 -8.91 5.56
C GLY A 230 14.17 -8.50 6.99
N SER A 231 13.46 -7.56 7.62
CA SER A 231 13.77 -7.17 9.01
C SER A 231 13.53 -8.29 10.03
N VAL A 232 12.72 -9.29 9.68
CA VAL A 232 12.42 -10.45 10.55
C VAL A 232 13.59 -11.45 10.61
N GLY A 233 14.54 -11.42 9.66
CA GLY A 233 15.60 -12.44 9.56
C GLY A 233 16.99 -11.96 9.14
N PHE A 234 17.17 -10.67 8.81
CA PHE A 234 18.47 -10.11 8.39
C PHE A 234 19.24 -9.36 9.48
N SER A 235 18.77 -9.36 10.73
CA SER A 235 19.53 -8.75 11.83
C SER A 235 20.91 -9.42 11.91
N ALA A 236 21.97 -8.70 11.51
CA ALA A 236 23.37 -9.12 11.37
C ALA A 236 23.88 -9.70 10.03
N LYS A 237 23.10 -9.69 8.93
CA LYS A 237 23.60 -10.08 7.59
C LYS A 237 23.91 -8.87 6.70
N THR A 238 24.99 -8.95 5.93
CA THR A 238 25.27 -7.96 4.88
C THR A 238 24.23 -8.08 3.78
N ILE A 239 23.47 -7.01 3.55
CA ILE A 239 22.47 -6.95 2.50
C ILE A 239 23.15 -6.55 1.20
N GLU A 240 23.35 -7.51 0.30
CA GLU A 240 23.88 -7.26 -1.05
C GLU A 240 22.77 -6.96 -2.07
N THR A 241 21.65 -7.67 -1.94
CA THR A 241 20.54 -7.61 -2.88
C THR A 241 19.23 -7.35 -2.15
N VAL A 242 18.49 -6.36 -2.63
CA VAL A 242 17.15 -6.03 -2.18
C VAL A 242 16.18 -6.49 -3.25
N LEU A 243 15.21 -7.33 -2.86
CA LEU A 243 14.11 -7.73 -3.74
C LEU A 243 12.85 -6.99 -3.34
N VAL A 244 12.18 -6.37 -4.31
CA VAL A 244 10.89 -5.71 -4.09
C VAL A 244 9.77 -6.45 -4.80
N THR A 245 8.67 -6.71 -4.09
CA THR A 245 7.44 -7.27 -4.64
C THR A 245 6.20 -6.51 -4.13
N GLU A 246 5.00 -7.00 -4.46
CA GLU A 246 3.71 -6.41 -4.07
C GLU A 246 3.05 -7.20 -2.94
N GLY A 247 2.78 -6.51 -1.83
CA GLY A 247 2.06 -7.06 -0.69
C GLY A 247 2.88 -8.00 0.20
N VAL A 248 2.52 -8.01 1.49
CA VAL A 248 3.24 -8.73 2.54
C VAL A 248 3.26 -10.25 2.31
N LEU A 249 2.15 -10.82 1.84
CA LEU A 249 2.06 -12.27 1.65
C LEU A 249 3.05 -12.78 0.59
N LYS A 250 3.23 -12.04 -0.51
CA LYS A 250 4.23 -12.38 -1.52
C LYS A 250 5.65 -12.18 -1.01
N ALA A 251 5.88 -11.11 -0.25
CA ALA A 251 7.18 -10.84 0.35
C ALA A 251 7.59 -11.98 1.30
N ALA A 252 6.67 -12.46 2.14
CA ALA A 252 6.90 -13.60 3.02
C ALA A 252 7.33 -14.85 2.25
N THR A 253 6.59 -15.21 1.20
CA THR A 253 6.91 -16.34 0.33
C THR A 253 8.26 -16.15 -0.36
N ALA A 254 8.51 -14.97 -0.93
CA ALA A 254 9.79 -14.67 -1.58
C ALA A 254 10.97 -14.74 -0.61
N GLN A 255 10.82 -14.23 0.61
CA GLN A 255 11.86 -14.24 1.63
C GLN A 255 12.21 -15.67 2.08
N HIS A 256 11.21 -16.56 2.12
CA HIS A 256 11.41 -17.97 2.43
C HIS A 256 12.25 -18.69 1.38
N PHE A 257 11.87 -18.56 0.10
CA PHE A 257 12.56 -19.26 -0.99
C PHE A 257 13.86 -18.57 -1.44
N MET A 258 14.03 -17.29 -1.11
CA MET A 258 15.24 -16.51 -1.40
C MET A 258 15.82 -15.92 -0.11
N PRO A 259 16.36 -16.77 0.80
CA PRO A 259 16.82 -16.35 2.12
C PRO A 259 18.05 -15.42 2.10
N ASP A 260 18.69 -15.28 0.94
CA ASP A 260 19.83 -14.40 0.68
C ASP A 260 19.42 -13.02 0.11
N ARG A 261 18.12 -12.77 -0.07
CA ARG A 261 17.56 -11.48 -0.47
C ARG A 261 16.98 -10.75 0.73
N TYR A 262 17.21 -9.45 0.84
CA TYR A 262 16.43 -8.61 1.76
C TYR A 262 15.13 -8.21 1.05
N VAL A 263 14.01 -8.83 1.43
CA VAL A 263 12.75 -8.63 0.73
C VAL A 263 11.96 -7.46 1.33
N VAL A 264 11.43 -6.61 0.45
CA VAL A 264 10.50 -5.53 0.79
C VAL A 264 9.24 -5.61 -0.07
N ALA A 265 8.12 -5.11 0.45
CA ALA A 265 6.83 -5.12 -0.24
C ALA A 265 6.14 -3.76 -0.19
N ASN A 266 5.71 -3.26 -1.35
CA ASN A 266 4.82 -2.10 -1.37
C ASN A 266 3.35 -2.53 -1.17
N GLY A 267 2.52 -1.64 -0.65
CA GLY A 267 1.07 -1.89 -0.53
C GLY A 267 0.29 -1.68 -1.83
N GLY A 268 1.01 -1.33 -2.90
CA GLY A 268 0.53 -1.12 -4.26
C GLY A 268 1.68 -0.57 -5.12
N VAL A 269 1.71 -0.96 -6.40
CA VAL A 269 2.86 -0.76 -7.32
C VAL A 269 3.38 0.67 -7.45
N SER A 270 2.55 1.68 -7.21
CA SER A 270 2.90 3.10 -7.30
C SER A 270 3.32 3.73 -5.98
N THR A 271 3.41 2.95 -4.90
CA THR A 271 3.72 3.43 -3.55
C THR A 271 5.17 3.13 -3.14
N SER A 272 5.69 3.93 -2.20
CA SER A 272 6.99 3.74 -1.54
C SER A 272 8.24 3.69 -2.43
N HIS A 273 8.20 4.17 -3.68
CA HIS A 273 9.37 4.12 -4.58
C HIS A 273 10.64 4.76 -4.01
N ARG A 274 10.50 5.90 -3.33
CA ARG A 274 11.64 6.57 -2.68
C ARG A 274 12.26 5.71 -1.59
N GLU A 275 11.43 5.04 -0.80
CA GLU A 275 11.87 4.15 0.27
C GLU A 275 12.53 2.90 -0.32
N ILE A 276 11.95 2.28 -1.35
CA ILE A 276 12.56 1.15 -2.10
C ILE A 276 13.96 1.52 -2.61
N VAL A 277 14.09 2.69 -3.26
CA VAL A 277 15.39 3.16 -3.77
C VAL A 277 16.38 3.45 -2.65
N ASN A 278 15.91 3.96 -1.51
CA ASN A 278 16.76 4.20 -0.33
C ASN A 278 17.24 2.90 0.32
N VAL A 279 16.38 1.90 0.46
CA VAL A 279 16.74 0.57 1.00
C VAL A 279 17.77 -0.09 0.08
N ALA A 280 17.55 -0.03 -1.23
CA ALA A 280 18.45 -0.56 -2.24
C ALA A 280 19.65 0.35 -2.56
N ARG A 281 19.88 1.42 -1.79
CA ARG A 281 21.01 2.33 -1.99
C ARG A 281 22.33 1.56 -1.95
N ARG A 282 23.14 1.68 -3.00
CA ARG A 282 24.42 0.96 -3.15
C ARG A 282 24.32 -0.57 -3.11
N ARG A 283 23.14 -1.12 -3.41
CA ARG A 283 22.84 -2.56 -3.44
C ARG A 283 22.23 -2.95 -4.77
N ILE A 284 22.23 -4.23 -5.12
CA ILE A 284 21.47 -4.74 -6.27
C ILE A 284 19.97 -4.57 -5.95
N LEU A 285 19.19 -4.10 -6.93
CA LEU A 285 17.73 -4.04 -6.82
C LEU A 285 17.10 -5.06 -7.77
N GLU A 286 16.36 -6.01 -7.24
CA GLU A 286 15.56 -6.97 -7.98
C GLU A 286 14.07 -6.58 -7.86
N ILE A 287 13.40 -6.38 -9.00
CA ILE A 287 11.98 -5.98 -9.04
C ILE A 287 11.16 -7.20 -9.50
N ALA A 288 10.28 -7.68 -8.63
CA ALA A 288 9.41 -8.83 -8.85
C ALA A 288 7.93 -8.43 -8.66
N PHE A 289 7.49 -7.46 -9.46
CA PHE A 289 6.06 -7.09 -9.56
C PHE A 289 5.29 -8.11 -10.38
N ASP A 290 3.96 -8.12 -10.22
CA ASP A 290 3.10 -9.11 -10.89
C ASP A 290 3.24 -9.03 -12.42
N VAL A 291 2.87 -10.13 -13.09
CA VAL A 291 2.95 -10.23 -14.56
C VAL A 291 2.11 -9.19 -15.30
N ASP A 292 1.16 -8.55 -14.61
CA ASP A 292 0.39 -7.45 -15.20
C ASP A 292 1.23 -6.19 -15.41
N SER A 293 2.46 -6.11 -14.89
CA SER A 293 3.45 -5.10 -15.25
C SER A 293 3.80 -5.08 -16.75
N PHE A 294 3.54 -6.16 -17.47
CA PHE A 294 3.76 -6.26 -18.92
C PHE A 294 2.55 -5.84 -19.76
N THR A 295 1.34 -5.85 -19.18
CA THR A 295 0.07 -5.74 -19.92
C THR A 295 -0.88 -4.67 -19.38
N ASN A 296 -0.64 -4.15 -18.18
CA ASN A 296 -1.43 -3.12 -17.55
C ASN A 296 -0.67 -1.78 -17.61
N PRO A 297 -1.13 -0.81 -18.42
CA PRO A 297 -0.40 0.45 -18.62
C PRO A 297 -0.16 1.24 -17.32
N HIS A 298 -1.04 1.09 -16.32
CA HIS A 298 -0.86 1.74 -15.02
C HIS A 298 0.27 1.12 -14.20
N VAL A 299 0.43 -0.20 -14.28
CA VAL A 299 1.50 -0.91 -13.59
C VAL A 299 2.82 -0.68 -14.31
N ALA A 300 2.83 -0.76 -15.65
CA ALA A 300 3.98 -0.42 -16.46
C ALA A 300 4.49 1.01 -16.19
N ARG A 301 3.57 1.99 -16.11
CA ARG A 301 3.90 3.37 -15.72
C ARG A 301 4.55 3.43 -14.33
N ALA A 302 3.96 2.76 -13.33
CA ALA A 302 4.49 2.77 -11.97
C ALA A 302 5.89 2.12 -11.90
N MET A 303 6.08 1.00 -12.59
CA MET A 303 7.36 0.33 -12.71
C MET A 303 8.41 1.22 -13.38
N ALA A 304 8.05 1.90 -14.48
CA ALA A 304 8.90 2.87 -15.15
C ALA A 304 9.26 4.05 -14.23
N SER A 305 8.34 4.57 -13.42
CA SER A 305 8.63 5.62 -12.44
C SER A 305 9.63 5.16 -11.36
N LEU A 306 9.53 3.90 -10.88
CA LEU A 306 10.49 3.33 -9.93
C LEU A 306 11.88 3.19 -10.56
N LEU A 307 11.95 2.63 -11.76
CA LEU A 307 13.19 2.52 -12.54
C LEU A 307 13.83 3.88 -12.79
N ALA A 308 13.01 4.87 -13.15
CA ALA A 308 13.43 6.23 -13.40
C ALA A 308 14.04 6.88 -12.15
N LEU A 309 13.41 6.69 -10.99
CA LEU A 309 13.89 7.18 -9.71
C LEU A 309 15.21 6.49 -9.31
N ARG A 310 15.30 5.18 -9.52
CA ARG A 310 16.50 4.38 -9.25
C ARG A 310 17.69 4.85 -10.08
N ILE A 311 17.52 5.09 -11.38
CA ILE A 311 18.60 5.58 -12.26
C ILE A 311 19.09 6.96 -11.81
N ARG A 312 18.18 7.88 -11.50
CA ARG A 312 18.55 9.22 -11.01
C ARG A 312 19.36 9.13 -9.71
N ALA A 313 18.95 8.25 -8.79
CA ALA A 313 19.69 8.02 -7.55
C ALA A 313 21.07 7.39 -7.79
N GLN A 314 21.19 6.44 -8.71
CA GLN A 314 22.48 5.82 -9.08
C GLN A 314 23.46 6.84 -9.65
N ARG A 315 22.99 7.74 -10.54
CA ARG A 315 23.78 8.85 -11.09
C ARG A 315 24.25 9.80 -10.00
N PHE A 316 23.33 10.25 -9.15
CA PHE A 316 23.65 11.16 -8.05
C PHE A 316 24.69 10.57 -7.08
N LEU A 317 24.63 9.27 -6.82
CA LEU A 317 25.53 8.58 -5.90
C LEU A 317 26.80 8.02 -6.56
N SER A 318 26.98 8.20 -7.87
CA SER A 318 28.04 7.56 -8.67
C SER A 318 28.15 6.05 -8.41
N CYS A 319 27.00 5.36 -8.39
CA CYS A 319 26.90 3.97 -8.00
C CYS A 319 26.16 3.14 -9.07
N GLY A 320 26.88 2.26 -9.76
CA GLY A 320 26.36 1.43 -10.85
C GLY A 320 25.77 0.08 -10.46
N LYS A 321 25.42 -0.16 -9.18
CA LYS A 321 24.87 -1.47 -8.76
C LYS A 321 23.61 -1.82 -9.55
N PRO A 322 23.52 -3.00 -10.17
CA PRO A 322 22.51 -3.31 -11.17
C PRO A 322 21.08 -3.26 -10.62
N THR A 323 20.14 -2.99 -11.52
CA THR A 323 18.71 -3.16 -11.31
C THR A 323 18.25 -4.26 -12.27
N LYS A 324 17.67 -5.34 -11.74
CA LYS A 324 17.17 -6.46 -12.52
C LYS A 324 15.66 -6.59 -12.34
N ILE A 325 14.97 -6.98 -13.40
CA ILE A 325 13.53 -7.24 -13.41
C ILE A 325 13.36 -8.74 -13.47
N LEU A 326 12.68 -9.32 -12.48
CA LEU A 326 12.39 -10.75 -12.47
C LEU A 326 11.18 -11.01 -13.38
N ALA A 327 11.29 -12.06 -14.19
CA ALA A 327 10.24 -12.54 -15.05
C ALA A 327 10.13 -14.06 -14.94
N TRP A 328 8.94 -14.59 -15.17
CA TRP A 328 8.64 -16.01 -15.09
C TRP A 328 7.56 -16.37 -16.11
N ASP A 329 7.17 -17.64 -16.16
CA ASP A 329 6.09 -18.09 -17.03
C ASP A 329 4.78 -17.33 -16.72
N ARG A 330 4.19 -16.69 -17.73
CA ARG A 330 3.00 -15.83 -17.61
C ARG A 330 1.74 -16.56 -17.10
N ARG A 331 1.75 -17.89 -17.01
CA ARG A 331 0.69 -18.66 -16.35
C ARG A 331 0.60 -18.38 -14.84
N PHE A 332 1.68 -17.92 -14.23
CA PHE A 332 1.74 -17.57 -12.82
C PHE A 332 1.56 -16.06 -12.62
N LYS A 333 0.83 -15.66 -11.59
CA LYS A 333 0.40 -14.27 -11.42
C LYS A 333 1.44 -13.41 -10.71
N GLY A 334 1.86 -13.84 -9.53
CA GLY A 334 2.86 -13.17 -8.70
C GLY A 334 4.12 -14.00 -8.54
N ILE A 335 5.15 -13.44 -7.90
CA ILE A 335 6.43 -14.14 -7.65
C ILE A 335 6.29 -15.35 -6.70
N ASP A 336 5.25 -15.35 -5.86
CA ASP A 336 4.90 -16.44 -4.96
C ASP A 336 4.58 -17.74 -5.71
N ASP A 337 3.74 -17.66 -6.74
CA ASP A 337 3.31 -18.81 -7.54
C ASP A 337 4.46 -19.63 -8.17
N PRO A 338 5.40 -19.05 -8.95
CA PRO A 338 6.49 -19.81 -9.55
C PRO A 338 7.49 -20.32 -8.49
N LEU A 339 7.71 -19.58 -7.40
CA LEU A 339 8.58 -20.03 -6.31
C LEU A 339 8.04 -21.27 -5.62
N ILE A 340 6.74 -21.28 -5.31
CA ILE A 340 6.05 -22.44 -4.73
C ILE A 340 6.09 -23.63 -5.70
N ALA A 341 5.95 -23.36 -7.01
CA ALA A 341 6.00 -24.39 -8.04
C ALA A 341 7.42 -24.86 -8.41
N GLY A 342 8.49 -24.25 -7.85
CA GLY A 342 9.87 -24.54 -8.23
C GLY A 342 10.20 -24.17 -9.69
N ALA A 343 9.46 -23.24 -10.28
CA ALA A 343 9.65 -22.81 -11.66
C ALA A 343 10.87 -21.88 -11.81
N SER A 344 11.49 -21.90 -12.99
CA SER A 344 12.65 -21.06 -13.29
C SER A 344 12.28 -19.58 -13.35
N LEU A 345 13.12 -18.73 -12.77
CA LEU A 345 13.05 -17.27 -12.89
C LEU A 345 14.07 -16.77 -13.92
N LYS A 346 13.68 -15.76 -14.69
CA LYS A 346 14.51 -15.04 -15.65
C LYS A 346 14.80 -13.64 -15.14
N TYR A 347 15.96 -13.11 -15.49
CA TYR A 347 16.35 -11.75 -15.18
C TYR A 347 16.39 -10.94 -16.46
N LEU A 348 15.62 -9.87 -16.49
CA LEU A 348 15.57 -8.90 -17.59
C LEU A 348 16.27 -7.63 -17.15
N ASP A 349 16.94 -6.97 -18.09
CA ASP A 349 17.27 -5.56 -17.93
C ASP A 349 16.08 -4.66 -18.34
N MET A 350 16.25 -3.35 -18.22
CA MET A 350 15.21 -2.40 -18.61
C MET A 350 14.87 -2.47 -20.10
N SER A 351 15.87 -2.68 -20.97
CA SER A 351 15.69 -2.71 -22.41
C SER A 351 14.93 -3.95 -22.84
N ASP A 352 15.23 -5.11 -22.24
CA ASP A 352 14.49 -6.35 -22.44
C ASP A 352 13.05 -6.23 -21.95
N TRP A 353 12.84 -5.63 -20.77
CA TRP A 353 11.51 -5.39 -20.26
C TRP A 353 10.68 -4.50 -21.19
N LEU A 354 11.25 -3.37 -21.66
CA LEU A 354 10.58 -2.46 -22.59
C LEU A 354 10.16 -3.15 -23.89
N ARG A 355 10.99 -4.07 -24.42
CA ARG A 355 10.67 -4.84 -25.65
C ARG A 355 9.51 -5.81 -25.48
N LEU A 356 9.22 -6.23 -24.24
CA LEU A 356 8.17 -7.21 -23.93
C LEU A 356 6.82 -6.57 -23.57
N LEU A 357 6.73 -5.24 -23.53
CA LEU A 357 5.52 -4.50 -23.23
C LEU A 357 4.55 -4.47 -24.42
N THR A 358 3.25 -4.40 -24.14
CA THR A 358 2.27 -4.03 -25.16
C THR A 358 2.50 -2.59 -25.64
N PRO A 359 2.04 -2.18 -26.84
CA PRO A 359 2.22 -0.82 -27.33
C PRO A 359 1.75 0.27 -26.35
N GLU A 360 0.61 0.07 -25.68
CA GLU A 360 0.07 1.00 -24.70
C GLU A 360 0.94 1.09 -23.44
N CYS A 361 1.43 -0.06 -22.96
CA CYS A 361 2.34 -0.11 -21.82
C CYS A 361 3.68 0.54 -22.13
N PHE A 362 4.20 0.30 -23.34
CA PHE A 362 5.44 0.90 -23.82
C PHE A 362 5.32 2.43 -23.89
N HIS A 363 4.22 2.96 -24.42
CA HIS A 363 3.97 4.40 -24.47
C HIS A 363 4.01 5.04 -23.07
N GLU A 364 3.28 4.44 -22.12
CA GLU A 364 3.23 4.93 -20.74
C GLU A 364 4.56 4.82 -20.00
N ALA A 365 5.28 3.72 -20.18
CA ALA A 365 6.61 3.53 -19.61
C ALA A 365 7.63 4.53 -20.19
N SER A 366 7.63 4.70 -21.51
CA SER A 366 8.54 5.61 -22.22
C SER A 366 8.36 7.06 -21.77
N HIS A 367 7.12 7.49 -21.54
CA HIS A 367 6.85 8.83 -21.02
C HIS A 367 7.49 9.07 -19.63
N GLN A 368 7.50 8.07 -18.74
CA GLN A 368 8.13 8.20 -17.41
C GLN A 368 9.67 8.16 -17.47
N LEU A 369 10.21 7.48 -18.48
CA LEU A 369 11.64 7.36 -18.73
C LEU A 369 12.18 8.51 -19.60
N ALA A 370 11.33 9.39 -20.12
CA ALA A 370 11.74 10.56 -20.87
C ALA A 370 12.76 11.42 -20.09
N GLY A 371 13.85 11.82 -20.75
CA GLY A 371 14.95 12.56 -20.12
C GLY A 371 15.94 11.69 -19.33
N ILE A 372 15.73 10.37 -19.26
CA ILE A 372 16.74 9.43 -18.79
C ILE A 372 17.50 8.94 -20.02
N SER A 373 18.62 9.61 -20.35
CA SER A 373 19.50 9.15 -21.42
C SER A 373 19.88 7.69 -21.14
N LEU A 374 19.42 6.74 -21.95
CA LEU A 374 19.87 5.35 -21.92
C LEU A 374 21.22 5.23 -22.64
N THR A 375 22.15 6.13 -22.35
CA THR A 375 23.51 6.01 -22.84
C THR A 375 24.28 5.09 -21.90
N LYS A 376 24.78 4.00 -22.49
CA LYS A 376 25.74 3.06 -21.90
C LYS A 376 26.99 3.77 -21.42
#